data_AF-A0A8X6F4H1-F1
#
_entry.id   AF-A0A8X6F4H1-F1
#
_cell.length_a   1.000
_cell.length_b   1.000
_cell.length_c   1.000
_cell.angle_alpha   90.00
_cell.angle_beta   90.00
_cell.angle_gamma   90.00
#
_symmetry.space_group_name_H-M   'P 1'
#
loop_
_entity.id
_entity.type
_entity.pdbx_description
1 polymer ?
#
loop_
_entity_poly.entity_id
_entity_poly.type
_entity_poly.pdbx_seq_one_letter_code
_entity_poly.pdbx_strand_id
1 'polypeptide(L)'
;MPVPCSCFWSEEDCGCDCNGSLIYDHFQELSNSFRPCINFSFTIKGGQHFSLPPNLFSKVGQVQNLHLKISNATFDYLFDATPYTSAFRGVAFENNALIELLGVRVRRGWNWTPLEYLKSPNGTGVEIRLEGCGLRRLSSDFKKVADGNVQTVSISDSRLEMIGSGAFAAFDDLIHLRLPRNQLSSIRRTDLPKEPLYLSEIDLR
;
A
#
# COMPACT_ATOMS: atom_id res chain seq x y z
N MET A 1 23.19 11.01 11.60
CA MET A 1 22.12 11.94 12.00
C MET A 1 21.05 11.12 12.71
N PRO A 2 20.34 11.67 13.70
CA PRO A 2 19.25 10.93 14.33
C PRO A 2 18.15 10.62 13.31
N VAL A 3 17.53 9.45 13.43
CA VAL A 3 16.37 9.07 12.61
C VAL A 3 15.25 10.09 12.85
N PRO A 4 14.69 10.72 11.80
CA PRO A 4 13.67 11.76 11.95
C PRO A 4 12.28 11.13 12.15
N CYS A 5 12.18 10.23 13.15
CA CYS A 5 10.95 9.52 13.50
C CYS A 5 10.74 9.49 15.01
N SER A 6 9.48 9.47 15.41
CA SER A 6 9.04 9.22 16.78
C SER A 6 8.33 7.87 16.81
N CYS A 7 8.89 6.92 17.56
CA CYS A 7 8.32 5.58 17.68
C CYS A 7 7.68 5.38 19.06
N PHE A 8 6.60 4.62 19.09
CA PHE A 8 5.85 4.29 20.29
C PHE A 8 5.58 2.80 20.33
N TRP A 9 5.45 2.28 21.55
CA TRP A 9 5.34 0.85 21.77
C TRP A 9 4.52 0.53 23.01
N SER A 10 3.37 -0.10 22.80
CA SER A 10 2.61 -0.83 23.81
C SER A 10 2.22 -2.20 23.26
N GLU A 11 1.55 -3.01 24.08
CA GLU A 11 0.98 -4.28 23.62
C GLU A 11 -0.15 -4.05 22.61
N GLU A 12 -0.95 -2.99 22.83
CA GLU A 12 -2.08 -2.64 21.97
C GLU A 12 -1.64 -1.93 20.68
N ASP A 13 -0.82 -0.88 20.79
CA ASP A 13 -0.45 -0.02 19.68
C ASP A 13 1.06 0.13 19.58
N CYS A 14 1.58 -0.05 18.37
CA CYS A 14 2.99 0.22 18.12
C CYS A 14 3.23 0.76 16.71
N GLY A 15 4.35 1.46 16.57
CA GLY A 15 4.62 2.12 15.30
C GLY A 15 5.65 3.21 15.36
N CYS A 16 5.82 3.87 14.22
CA CYS A 16 6.67 5.04 14.09
C CYS A 16 6.03 6.09 13.17
N ASP A 17 6.14 7.34 13.59
CA ASP A 17 5.77 8.52 12.80
C ASP A 17 7.03 9.27 12.37
N CYS A 18 7.29 9.28 11.06
CA CYS A 18 8.46 9.87 10.44
C CYS A 18 8.13 11.16 9.70
N ASN A 19 9.00 12.16 9.80
CA ASN A 19 8.85 13.43 9.11
C ASN A 19 10.11 13.81 8.32
N GLY A 20 9.95 14.19 7.05
CA GLY A 20 11.06 14.52 6.16
C GLY A 20 11.67 13.28 5.49
N SER A 21 12.88 13.44 4.97
CA SER A 21 13.54 12.42 4.15
C SER A 21 14.17 11.31 5.01
N LEU A 22 13.96 10.06 4.62
CA LEU A 22 14.61 8.89 5.19
C LEU A 22 15.61 8.32 4.18
N ILE A 23 16.81 8.00 4.66
CA ILE A 23 17.82 7.27 3.88
C ILE A 23 17.78 5.79 4.29
N TYR A 24 18.47 4.95 3.52
CA TYR A 24 18.51 3.50 3.75
C TYR A 24 18.86 3.13 5.19
N ASP A 25 19.87 3.78 5.78
CA ASP A 25 20.31 3.50 7.15
C ASP A 25 19.23 3.81 8.19
N HIS A 26 18.43 4.87 7.99
CA HIS A 26 17.30 5.17 8.87
C HIS A 26 16.26 4.04 8.83
N PHE A 27 15.96 3.51 7.64
CA PHE A 27 15.04 2.37 7.51
C PHE A 27 15.59 1.10 8.16
N GLN A 28 16.90 0.85 8.10
CA GLN A 28 17.51 -0.28 8.79
C GLN A 28 17.41 -0.15 10.32
N GLU A 29 17.64 1.04 10.85
CA GLU A 29 17.48 1.31 12.29
C GLU A 29 16.02 1.11 12.73
N LEU A 30 15.07 1.68 11.97
CA LEU A 30 13.63 1.49 12.22
C LEU A 30 13.22 0.01 12.16
N SER A 31 13.63 -0.70 11.10
CA SER A 31 13.37 -2.12 10.92
C SER A 31 13.85 -2.94 12.13
N ASN A 32 15.01 -2.56 12.68
CA ASN A 32 15.57 -3.25 13.83
C ASN A 32 14.81 -2.99 15.13
N SER A 33 14.13 -1.85 15.24
CA SER A 33 13.34 -1.45 16.40
C SER A 33 11.91 -2.00 16.40
N PHE A 34 11.36 -2.34 15.22
CA PHE A 34 10.01 -2.89 15.12
C PHE A 34 9.87 -4.18 15.93
N ARG A 35 8.70 -4.34 16.54
CA ARG A 35 8.31 -5.49 17.34
C ARG A 35 6.82 -5.76 17.21
N PRO A 36 6.33 -6.98 17.50
CA PRO A 36 4.91 -7.30 17.42
C PRO A 36 4.06 -6.52 18.43
N CYS A 37 2.84 -6.19 18.01
CA CYS A 37 1.76 -5.59 18.81
C CYS A 37 0.41 -5.90 18.13
N ILE A 38 -0.71 -5.51 18.76
CA ILE A 38 -2.05 -5.73 18.17
C ILE A 38 -2.26 -4.82 16.95
N ASN A 39 -1.96 -3.52 17.05
CA ASN A 39 -2.15 -2.53 16.00
C ASN A 39 -0.81 -1.91 15.60
N PHE A 40 -0.30 -2.29 14.43
CA PHE A 40 0.92 -1.69 13.90
C PHE A 40 0.61 -0.54 12.95
N SER A 41 1.26 0.60 13.16
CA SER A 41 1.19 1.75 12.26
C SER A 41 2.55 2.28 11.86
N PHE A 42 2.69 2.67 10.60
CA PHE A 42 3.90 3.31 10.11
C PHE A 42 3.54 4.50 9.22
N THR A 43 3.96 5.68 9.65
CA THR A 43 3.65 6.94 8.97
C THR A 43 4.92 7.59 8.41
N ILE A 44 4.88 8.02 7.15
CA ILE A 44 5.87 8.92 6.57
C ILE A 44 5.18 10.19 6.11
N LYS A 45 5.68 11.36 6.54
CA LYS A 45 5.19 12.67 6.12
C LYS A 45 6.31 13.48 5.45
N GLY A 46 6.09 13.87 4.21
CA GLY A 46 7.06 14.68 3.46
C GLY A 46 8.30 13.89 3.02
N GLY A 47 9.29 14.63 2.54
CA GLY A 47 10.61 14.11 2.21
C GLY A 47 10.76 13.54 0.80
N GLN A 48 12.01 13.27 0.46
CA GLN A 48 12.42 12.55 -0.73
C GLN A 48 13.09 11.25 -0.31
N HIS A 49 12.60 10.15 -0.84
CA HIS A 49 13.00 8.80 -0.49
C HIS A 49 13.41 8.06 -1.75
N PHE A 50 14.37 7.15 -1.62
CA PHE A 50 14.71 6.28 -2.74
C PHE A 50 13.64 5.21 -2.92
N SER A 51 13.41 4.40 -1.88
CA SER A 51 12.39 3.36 -1.81
C SER A 51 12.14 2.92 -0.37
N LEU A 52 11.01 2.24 -0.12
CA LEU A 52 10.88 1.38 1.05
C LEU A 52 11.74 0.11 0.83
N PRO A 53 12.74 -0.16 1.68
CA PRO A 53 13.68 -1.24 1.44
C PRO A 53 13.07 -2.62 1.74
N PRO A 54 13.70 -3.70 1.25
CA PRO A 54 13.31 -5.06 1.56
C PRO A 54 13.33 -5.33 3.07
N ASN A 55 12.40 -6.18 3.53
CA ASN A 55 12.30 -6.65 4.92
C ASN A 55 12.10 -5.55 5.97
N LEU A 56 11.72 -4.32 5.57
CA LEU A 56 11.48 -3.21 6.48
C LEU A 56 10.58 -3.63 7.66
N PHE A 57 9.48 -4.33 7.39
CA PHE A 57 8.51 -4.76 8.41
C PHE A 57 8.72 -6.19 8.92
N SER A 58 9.88 -6.81 8.67
CA SER A 58 10.11 -8.23 8.98
C SER A 58 10.03 -8.59 10.47
N LYS A 59 10.25 -7.62 11.37
CA LYS A 59 10.13 -7.81 12.82
C LYS A 59 8.76 -7.45 13.39
N VAL A 60 7.83 -6.99 12.56
CA VAL A 60 6.45 -6.70 12.97
C VAL A 60 5.69 -7.99 13.31
N GLY A 61 5.91 -9.07 12.55
CA GLY A 61 5.28 -10.36 12.82
C GLY A 61 3.78 -10.36 12.53
N GLN A 62 3.00 -11.06 13.36
CA GLN A 62 1.55 -11.12 13.25
C GLN A 62 0.90 -9.99 14.05
N VAL A 63 -0.02 -9.27 13.41
CA VAL A 63 -0.79 -8.17 14.00
C VAL A 63 -2.28 -8.37 13.74
N GLN A 64 -3.16 -7.70 14.48
CA GLN A 64 -4.57 -7.65 14.11
C GLN A 64 -4.78 -6.62 13.01
N ASN A 65 -4.24 -5.41 13.20
CA ASN A 65 -4.40 -4.30 12.28
C ASN A 65 -3.06 -3.77 11.80
N LEU A 66 -2.94 -3.56 10.49
CA LEU A 66 -1.78 -2.95 9.85
C LEU A 66 -2.18 -1.64 9.19
N HIS A 67 -1.48 -0.54 9.49
CA HIS A 67 -1.71 0.75 8.83
C HIS A 67 -0.40 1.34 8.30
N LEU A 68 -0.25 1.39 6.98
CA LEU A 68 0.82 2.13 6.32
C LEU A 68 0.26 3.44 5.78
N LYS A 69 0.77 4.56 6.28
CA LYS A 69 0.37 5.89 5.83
C LYS A 69 1.55 6.66 5.26
N ILE A 70 1.46 7.13 4.03
CA ILE A 70 2.48 7.97 3.41
C ILE A 70 1.80 9.24 2.89
N SER A 71 2.31 10.41 3.29
CA SER A 71 1.70 11.69 2.94
C SER A 71 2.73 12.70 2.42
N ASN A 72 2.39 13.39 1.33
CA ASN A 72 3.17 14.49 0.73
C ASN A 72 4.64 14.14 0.45
N ALA A 73 4.94 12.89 0.15
CA ALA A 73 6.29 12.38 -0.04
C ALA A 73 6.60 12.10 -1.52
N THR A 74 7.87 12.18 -1.88
CA THR A 74 8.35 11.74 -3.21
C THR A 74 9.23 10.53 -3.08
N PHE A 75 8.99 9.53 -3.91
CA PHE A 75 9.78 8.30 -4.02
C PHE A 75 10.38 8.19 -5.43
N ASP A 76 11.63 7.73 -5.54
CA ASP A 76 12.14 7.30 -6.84
C ASP A 76 11.42 6.00 -7.26
N TYR A 77 11.32 5.03 -6.35
CA TYR A 77 10.46 3.85 -6.44
C TYR A 77 9.67 3.73 -5.13
N LEU A 78 8.37 3.40 -5.16
CA LEU A 78 7.62 3.24 -3.91
C LEU A 78 8.22 2.15 -3.01
N PHE A 79 8.60 1.04 -3.63
CA PHE A 79 9.29 -0.09 -3.03
C PHE A 79 10.58 -0.37 -3.77
N ASP A 80 11.48 -1.12 -3.15
CA ASP A 80 12.74 -1.53 -3.78
C ASP A 80 12.51 -2.12 -5.19
N ALA A 81 13.35 -1.70 -6.14
CA ALA A 81 13.21 -2.08 -7.54
C ALA A 81 13.73 -3.49 -7.84
N THR A 82 14.40 -4.14 -6.89
CA THR A 82 14.88 -5.51 -7.08
C THR A 82 13.70 -6.50 -7.16
N PRO A 83 13.69 -7.38 -8.17
CA PRO A 83 12.68 -8.43 -8.27
C PRO A 83 12.65 -9.30 -7.02
N TYR A 84 11.47 -9.78 -6.65
CA TYR A 84 11.25 -10.74 -5.54
C TYR A 84 11.55 -10.21 -4.13
N THR A 85 11.87 -8.94 -3.96
CA THR A 85 11.99 -8.34 -2.63
C THR A 85 10.69 -7.63 -2.22
N SER A 86 10.48 -7.49 -0.92
CA SER A 86 9.33 -6.75 -0.40
C SER A 86 9.63 -6.22 1.00
N ALA A 87 9.16 -5.01 1.27
CA ALA A 87 9.12 -4.42 2.61
C ALA A 87 8.26 -5.25 3.58
N PHE A 88 7.29 -6.00 3.06
CA PHE A 88 6.27 -6.73 3.82
C PHE A 88 6.58 -8.21 4.04
N ARG A 89 7.81 -8.66 3.74
CA ARG A 89 8.22 -10.01 4.11
C ARG A 89 8.21 -10.15 5.64
N GLY A 90 7.46 -11.12 6.16
CA GLY A 90 7.40 -11.41 7.60
C GLY A 90 6.32 -10.66 8.38
N VAL A 91 5.47 -9.87 7.72
CA VAL A 91 4.28 -9.28 8.35
C VAL A 91 3.00 -9.96 7.85
N ALA A 92 2.11 -10.27 8.78
CA ALA A 92 0.77 -10.79 8.51
C ALA A 92 -0.24 -10.07 9.38
N PHE A 93 -1.47 -9.94 8.90
CA PHE A 93 -2.56 -9.29 9.64
C PHE A 93 -3.78 -10.20 9.72
N GLU A 94 -4.56 -10.07 10.80
CA GLU A 94 -5.76 -10.90 11.03
C GLU A 94 -7.07 -10.19 10.67
N ASN A 95 -7.19 -8.89 10.95
CA ASN A 95 -8.45 -8.15 10.82
C ASN A 95 -8.46 -7.21 9.62
N ASN A 96 -7.52 -6.27 9.54
CA ASN A 96 -7.49 -5.28 8.47
C ASN A 96 -6.06 -4.84 8.15
N ALA A 97 -5.79 -4.58 6.88
CA ALA A 97 -4.62 -3.82 6.45
C ALA A 97 -5.05 -2.63 5.60
N LEU A 98 -4.70 -1.42 6.06
CA LEU A 98 -4.93 -0.17 5.36
C LEU A 98 -3.61 0.36 4.81
N ILE A 99 -3.54 0.53 3.49
CA ILE A 99 -2.45 1.23 2.81
C ILE A 99 -2.99 2.57 2.30
N GLU A 100 -2.58 3.66 2.93
CA GLU A 100 -3.03 5.03 2.64
C GLU A 100 -1.89 5.88 2.08
N LEU A 101 -2.05 6.35 0.84
CA LEU A 101 -1.08 7.19 0.13
C LEU A 101 -1.75 8.52 -0.26
N LEU A 102 -1.27 9.63 0.31
CA LEU A 102 -1.85 10.96 0.13
C LEU A 102 -0.82 11.92 -0.47
N GLY A 103 -1.04 12.43 -1.67
CA GLY A 103 -0.10 13.34 -2.33
C GLY A 103 1.28 12.71 -2.60
N VAL A 104 1.34 11.38 -2.75
CA VAL A 104 2.61 10.65 -2.96
C VAL A 104 2.98 10.65 -4.43
N ARG A 105 4.21 11.02 -4.77
CA ARG A 105 4.73 10.99 -6.15
C ARG A 105 5.78 9.92 -6.31
N VAL A 106 5.66 9.08 -7.33
CA VAL A 106 6.65 8.03 -7.66
C VAL A 106 7.28 8.34 -9.02
N ARG A 107 8.60 8.58 -9.06
CA ARG A 107 9.28 9.09 -10.26
C ARG A 107 9.53 8.02 -11.32
N ARG A 108 9.86 6.80 -10.92
CA ARG A 108 10.26 5.71 -11.84
C ARG A 108 9.15 4.68 -12.06
N GLY A 109 7.91 5.08 -11.84
CA GLY A 109 6.72 4.26 -12.06
C GLY A 109 6.29 3.47 -10.83
N TRP A 110 5.01 3.11 -10.82
CA TRP A 110 4.40 2.35 -9.75
C TRP A 110 4.65 0.86 -9.96
N ASN A 111 5.05 0.17 -8.88
CA ASN A 111 5.22 -1.28 -8.83
C ASN A 111 4.45 -1.80 -7.62
N TRP A 112 3.48 -2.66 -7.86
CA TRP A 112 2.57 -3.18 -6.84
C TRP A 112 2.96 -4.58 -6.37
N THR A 113 3.85 -5.25 -7.09
CA THR A 113 4.30 -6.62 -6.80
C THR A 113 4.76 -6.81 -5.35
N PRO A 114 5.48 -5.88 -4.71
CA PRO A 114 5.90 -6.06 -3.31
C PRO A 114 4.75 -6.24 -2.31
N LEU A 115 3.55 -5.73 -2.61
CA LEU A 115 2.37 -5.90 -1.77
C LEU A 115 1.77 -7.32 -1.83
N GLU A 116 2.22 -8.19 -2.73
CA GLU A 116 1.84 -9.62 -2.79
C GLU A 116 2.22 -10.39 -1.51
N TYR A 117 3.21 -9.86 -0.77
CA TYR A 117 3.69 -10.44 0.48
C TYR A 117 2.85 -10.05 1.71
N LEU A 118 1.90 -9.13 1.57
CA LEU A 118 0.93 -8.86 2.64
C LEU A 118 -0.01 -10.05 2.77
N LYS A 119 0.17 -10.85 3.82
CA LYS A 119 -0.62 -12.06 4.05
C LYS A 119 -1.73 -11.80 5.08
N SER A 120 -2.93 -12.25 4.73
CA SER A 120 -4.04 -12.41 5.66
C SER A 120 -4.37 -13.90 5.81
N PRO A 121 -3.98 -14.56 6.93
CA PRO A 121 -4.25 -15.98 7.15
C PRO A 121 -5.75 -16.31 7.16
N ASN A 122 -6.59 -15.36 7.57
CA ASN A 122 -8.04 -15.54 7.73
C ASN A 122 -8.83 -15.07 6.50
N GLY A 123 -8.17 -14.63 5.43
CA GLY A 123 -8.85 -14.10 4.24
C GLY A 123 -9.48 -12.73 4.43
N THR A 124 -9.12 -11.99 5.47
CA THR A 124 -9.54 -10.59 5.64
C THR A 124 -8.91 -9.69 4.58
N GLY A 125 -9.70 -8.73 4.11
CA GLY A 125 -9.33 -7.89 2.97
C GLY A 125 -8.36 -6.77 3.32
N VAL A 126 -7.67 -6.32 2.28
CA VAL A 126 -6.86 -5.10 2.28
C VAL A 126 -7.68 -3.94 1.74
N GLU A 127 -7.50 -2.78 2.36
CA GLU A 127 -7.96 -1.50 1.85
C GLU A 127 -6.79 -0.71 1.26
N ILE A 128 -6.91 -0.31 -0.01
CA ILE A 128 -5.95 0.56 -0.69
C ILE A 128 -6.59 1.92 -0.94
N ARG A 129 -6.01 2.98 -0.39
CA ARG A 129 -6.47 4.37 -0.56
C ARG A 129 -5.37 5.24 -1.13
N LEU A 130 -5.60 5.78 -2.31
CA LEU A 130 -4.75 6.76 -2.98
C LEU A 130 -5.52 8.06 -3.19
N GLU A 131 -4.91 9.17 -2.82
CA GLU A 131 -5.43 10.51 -3.09
C GLU A 131 -4.31 11.41 -3.59
N GLY A 132 -4.52 12.16 -4.68
CA GLY A 132 -3.55 13.15 -5.13
C GLY A 132 -2.20 12.57 -5.59
N CYS A 133 -2.13 11.28 -5.94
CA CYS A 133 -0.86 10.57 -6.13
C CYS A 133 -0.27 10.68 -7.56
N GLY A 134 -0.98 11.34 -8.49
CA GLY A 134 -0.51 11.46 -9.89
C GLY A 134 -0.34 10.11 -10.60
N LEU A 135 -1.05 9.07 -10.16
CA LEU A 135 -1.09 7.74 -10.76
C LEU A 135 -1.84 7.80 -12.10
N ARG A 136 -1.12 8.12 -13.20
CA ARG A 136 -1.72 8.21 -14.55
C ARG A 136 -2.20 6.87 -15.10
N ARG A 137 -1.54 5.77 -14.73
CA ARG A 137 -1.88 4.42 -15.18
C ARG A 137 -1.77 3.45 -14.03
N LEU A 138 -2.80 2.65 -13.81
CA LEU A 138 -2.77 1.50 -12.92
C LEU A 138 -2.29 0.29 -13.71
N SER A 139 -1.11 -0.23 -13.41
CA SER A 139 -0.50 -1.35 -14.14
C SER A 139 -1.14 -2.70 -13.77
N SER A 140 -1.00 -3.69 -14.65
CA SER A 140 -1.64 -5.00 -14.51
C SER A 140 -1.07 -5.87 -13.37
N ASP A 141 0.08 -5.51 -12.82
CA ASP A 141 0.65 -6.14 -11.63
C ASP A 141 -0.10 -5.76 -10.34
N PHE A 142 -0.98 -4.75 -10.39
CA PHE A 142 -1.85 -4.41 -9.26
C PHE A 142 -2.67 -5.60 -8.77
N LYS A 143 -3.07 -6.52 -9.67
CA LYS A 143 -3.80 -7.75 -9.33
C LYS A 143 -3.07 -8.66 -8.33
N LYS A 144 -1.78 -8.43 -8.09
CA LYS A 144 -0.97 -9.21 -7.15
C LYS A 144 -1.06 -8.72 -5.70
N VAL A 145 -1.60 -7.51 -5.47
CA VAL A 145 -1.70 -6.93 -4.13
C VAL A 145 -2.43 -7.92 -3.22
N ALA A 146 -1.79 -8.23 -2.08
CA ALA A 146 -2.32 -9.12 -1.05
C ALA A 146 -2.84 -10.46 -1.58
N ASP A 147 -2.22 -10.99 -2.65
CA ASP A 147 -2.61 -12.27 -3.25
C ASP A 147 -4.09 -12.32 -3.70
N GLY A 148 -4.66 -11.17 -4.04
CA GLY A 148 -6.06 -11.05 -4.44
C GLY A 148 -7.02 -10.63 -3.32
N ASN A 149 -6.59 -10.66 -2.04
CA ASN A 149 -7.45 -10.33 -0.90
C ASN A 149 -7.61 -8.81 -0.71
N VAL A 150 -8.22 -8.13 -1.68
CA VAL A 150 -8.48 -6.69 -1.64
C VAL A 150 -9.99 -6.45 -1.63
N GLN A 151 -10.48 -5.77 -0.58
CA GLN A 151 -11.91 -5.48 -0.42
C GLN A 151 -12.30 -4.08 -0.85
N THR A 152 -11.38 -3.11 -0.68
CA THR A 152 -11.64 -1.72 -1.07
C THR A 152 -10.46 -1.18 -1.85
N VAL A 153 -10.75 -0.61 -3.01
CA VAL A 153 -9.82 0.22 -3.75
C VAL A 153 -10.45 1.59 -3.94
N SER A 154 -9.81 2.61 -3.38
CA SER A 154 -10.15 4.01 -3.59
C SER A 154 -8.96 4.75 -4.19
N ILE A 155 -9.07 5.23 -5.42
CA ILE A 155 -8.05 6.02 -6.10
C ILE A 155 -8.72 7.32 -6.53
N SER A 156 -8.42 8.42 -5.86
CA SER A 156 -9.06 9.71 -6.11
C SER A 156 -8.04 10.79 -6.48
N ASP A 157 -8.49 11.77 -7.28
CA ASP A 157 -7.70 12.95 -7.68
C ASP A 157 -6.26 12.62 -8.13
N SER A 158 -6.09 11.48 -8.81
CA SER A 158 -4.76 10.96 -9.15
C SER A 158 -4.45 11.06 -10.63
N ARG A 159 -5.33 11.71 -11.41
CA ARG A 159 -5.22 11.83 -12.87
C ARG A 159 -5.12 10.47 -13.56
N LEU A 160 -5.79 9.46 -13.01
CA LEU A 160 -5.79 8.12 -13.59
C LEU A 160 -6.51 8.15 -14.94
N GLU A 161 -5.79 7.83 -16.01
CA GLU A 161 -6.26 7.84 -17.39
C GLU A 161 -6.55 6.42 -17.92
N MET A 162 -5.84 5.42 -17.38
CA MET A 162 -5.90 4.05 -17.88
C MET A 162 -5.80 3.02 -16.77
N ILE A 163 -6.68 2.02 -16.83
CA ILE A 163 -6.59 0.78 -16.06
C ILE A 163 -5.93 -0.27 -16.94
N GLY A 164 -4.85 -0.87 -16.46
CA GLY A 164 -4.17 -1.98 -17.12
C GLY A 164 -5.06 -3.21 -17.22
N SER A 165 -4.93 -3.95 -18.32
CA SER A 165 -5.74 -5.15 -18.56
C SER A 165 -5.65 -6.12 -17.39
N GLY A 166 -6.79 -6.44 -16.77
CA GLY A 166 -6.88 -7.35 -15.64
C GLY A 166 -6.22 -6.85 -14.35
N ALA A 167 -6.03 -5.53 -14.18
CA ALA A 167 -5.47 -4.96 -12.94
C ALA A 167 -6.30 -5.31 -11.69
N PHE A 168 -7.60 -5.56 -11.84
CA PHE A 168 -8.50 -5.96 -10.76
C PHE A 168 -8.95 -7.43 -10.87
N ALA A 169 -8.40 -8.21 -11.81
CA ALA A 169 -8.95 -9.52 -12.19
C ALA A 169 -8.81 -10.63 -11.13
N ALA A 170 -8.09 -10.39 -10.04
CA ALA A 170 -7.87 -11.33 -8.94
C ALA A 170 -8.61 -10.93 -7.65
N PHE A 171 -9.36 -9.82 -7.66
CA PHE A 171 -10.04 -9.31 -6.46
C PHE A 171 -11.49 -9.76 -6.42
N ASP A 172 -11.71 -11.07 -6.28
CA ASP A 172 -13.06 -11.63 -6.25
C ASP A 172 -13.84 -11.22 -4.98
N ASP A 173 -13.12 -10.84 -3.92
CA ASP A 173 -13.65 -10.28 -2.67
C ASP A 173 -13.81 -8.75 -2.68
N LEU A 174 -13.65 -8.08 -3.83
CA LEU A 174 -13.77 -6.62 -3.92
C LEU A 174 -15.22 -6.17 -3.63
N ILE A 175 -15.38 -5.32 -2.62
CA ILE A 175 -16.67 -4.77 -2.17
C ILE A 175 -16.90 -3.37 -2.76
N HIS A 176 -15.86 -2.54 -2.72
CA HIS A 176 -15.93 -1.14 -3.14
C HIS A 176 -14.80 -0.79 -4.13
N LEU A 177 -15.18 -0.31 -5.30
CA LEU A 177 -14.27 0.27 -6.29
C LEU A 177 -14.61 1.74 -6.50
N ARG A 178 -13.79 2.64 -5.98
CA ARG A 178 -13.99 4.09 -6.07
C ARG A 178 -12.83 4.71 -6.84
N LEU A 179 -13.11 5.30 -7.99
CA LEU A 179 -12.15 5.99 -8.85
C LEU A 179 -12.53 7.47 -9.09
N PRO A 180 -13.05 8.22 -8.10
CA PRO A 180 -13.61 9.55 -8.32
C PRO A 180 -12.57 10.59 -8.72
N ARG A 181 -12.96 11.62 -9.46
CA ARG A 181 -12.09 12.74 -9.86
C ARG A 181 -10.81 12.28 -10.57
N ASN A 182 -10.95 11.35 -11.50
CA ASN A 182 -9.86 10.92 -12.38
C ASN A 182 -10.12 11.34 -13.84
N GLN A 183 -9.33 10.84 -14.77
CA GLN A 183 -9.37 11.17 -16.19
C GLN A 183 -9.64 9.93 -17.05
N LEU A 184 -10.33 8.95 -16.47
CA LEU A 184 -10.71 7.72 -17.15
C LEU A 184 -11.71 8.06 -18.25
N SER A 185 -11.37 7.71 -19.50
CA SER A 185 -12.27 7.89 -20.65
C SER A 185 -13.16 6.67 -20.89
N SER A 186 -12.74 5.49 -20.42
CA SER A 186 -13.48 4.24 -20.56
C SER A 186 -13.01 3.21 -19.54
N ILE A 187 -13.89 2.24 -19.24
CA ILE A 187 -13.59 1.04 -18.45
C ILE A 187 -14.16 -0.15 -19.21
N ARG A 188 -13.37 -1.21 -19.37
CA ARG A 188 -13.81 -2.45 -20.03
C ARG A 188 -14.15 -3.50 -18.98
N ARG A 189 -14.99 -4.48 -19.35
CA ARG A 189 -15.33 -5.60 -18.45
C ARG A 189 -14.10 -6.37 -17.96
N THR A 190 -13.06 -6.46 -18.79
CA THR A 190 -11.76 -7.11 -18.47
C THR A 190 -10.91 -6.32 -17.48
N ASP A 191 -11.26 -5.06 -17.22
CA ASP A 191 -10.57 -4.21 -16.27
C ASP A 191 -11.17 -4.38 -14.85
N LEU A 192 -12.32 -5.06 -14.70
CA LEU A 192 -12.99 -5.33 -13.42
C LEU A 192 -12.71 -6.77 -12.93
N PRO A 193 -13.01 -7.10 -11.65
CA PRO A 193 -12.86 -8.47 -11.14
C PRO A 193 -13.59 -9.51 -11.99
N LYS A 194 -13.05 -10.73 -12.07
CA LYS A 194 -13.64 -11.79 -12.88
C LYS A 194 -14.98 -12.22 -12.28
N GLU A 195 -14.99 -12.52 -10.99
CA GLU A 195 -16.15 -12.99 -10.24
C GLU A 195 -16.44 -12.04 -9.07
N PRO A 196 -17.06 -10.86 -9.34
CA PRO A 196 -17.30 -9.84 -8.31
C PRO A 196 -18.47 -10.23 -7.39
N LEU A 197 -18.33 -11.30 -6.61
CA LEU A 197 -19.40 -11.88 -5.79
C LEU A 197 -19.93 -10.89 -4.73
N TYR A 198 -19.07 -9.99 -4.26
CA TYR A 198 -19.37 -9.04 -3.19
C TYR A 198 -19.36 -7.57 -3.62
N LEU A 199 -19.17 -7.29 -4.91
CA LEU A 199 -19.04 -5.93 -5.40
C LEU A 199 -20.37 -5.18 -5.28
N SER A 200 -20.41 -4.24 -4.34
CA SER A 200 -21.60 -3.47 -3.99
C SER A 200 -21.60 -2.08 -4.59
N GLU A 201 -20.42 -1.52 -4.86
CA GLU A 201 -20.25 -0.14 -5.31
C GLU A 201 -19.14 0.00 -6.35
N ILE A 202 -19.48 0.69 -7.45
CA ILE A 202 -18.53 1.23 -8.39
C ILE A 202 -18.82 2.73 -8.53
N ASP A 203 -17.91 3.57 -8.03
CA ASP A 203 -17.96 5.02 -8.20
C ASP A 203 -16.84 5.47 -9.13
N LEU A 204 -17.19 6.22 -10.17
CA LEU A 204 -16.25 6.72 -11.19
C LEU A 204 -16.27 8.26 -11.29
N ARG A 205 -17.05 8.96 -10.46
CA ARG A 205 -17.34 10.40 -10.62
C ARG A 205 -16.29 11.29 -9.97
#